data_AF-A0AAN5I1R6-F1
#
_entry.id   AF-A0AAN5I1R6-F1
#
_cell.length_a   1.000
_cell.length_b   1.000
_cell.length_c   1.000
_cell.angle_alpha   90.00
_cell.angle_beta   90.00
_cell.angle_gamma   90.00
#
_symmetry.space_group_name_H-M   'P 1'
#
loop_
_entity.id
_entity.type
_entity.pdbx_description
1 polymer ?
#
loop_
_entity_poly.entity_id
_entity_poly.type
_entity_poly.pdbx_seq_one_letter_code
_entity_poly.pdbx_strand_id
1 'polypeptide(L)'
;QFLISYCYFAQNACAFLFTINRFTAICLPHQHARFWRTWKWPFIIVVHLISLAIPLATRWPAVVSYEYDPILNVYVQKRGSTLSVLTAMICYGSVVLSICILANAYSAYRLLKFKTNTKTSKNVSEPMS
;
A
#
# COMPACT_ATOMS: atom_id res chain seq x y z
N GLN A 1 -7.96 -15.01 12.77
CA GLN A 1 -6.64 -14.53 12.30
C GLN A 1 -6.55 -14.29 10.78
N PHE A 2 -7.27 -15.01 9.90
CA PHE A 2 -7.26 -14.70 8.45
C PHE A 2 -7.75 -13.29 8.13
N LEU A 3 -8.94 -12.96 8.63
CA LEU A 3 -9.55 -11.66 8.41
C LEU A 3 -8.66 -10.50 8.85
N ILE A 4 -7.97 -10.63 9.98
CA ILE A 4 -7.06 -9.60 10.50
C ILE A 4 -5.89 -9.35 9.54
N SER A 5 -5.21 -10.42 9.09
CA SER A 5 -4.12 -10.28 8.11
C SER A 5 -4.64 -9.70 6.79
N TYR A 6 -5.78 -10.16 6.29
CA TYR A 6 -6.39 -9.65 5.08
C TYR A 6 -6.72 -8.14 5.18
N CYS A 7 -7.38 -7.72 6.26
CA CYS A 7 -7.69 -6.30 6.50
C CYS A 7 -6.42 -5.45 6.56
N TYR A 8 -5.33 -5.96 7.15
CA TYR A 8 -4.05 -5.26 7.17
C TYR A 8 -3.49 -5.03 5.76
N PHE A 9 -3.45 -6.05 4.91
CA PHE A 9 -2.97 -5.90 3.52
C PHE A 9 -3.88 -4.95 2.72
N ALA A 10 -5.20 -5.06 2.88
CA ALA A 10 -6.18 -4.21 2.21
C ALA A 10 -6.07 -2.73 2.64
N GLN A 11 -5.92 -2.45 3.94
CA GLN A 11 -5.73 -1.08 4.43
C GLN A 11 -4.45 -0.45 3.88
N ASN A 12 -3.35 -1.19 3.85
CA ASN A 12 -2.09 -0.72 3.27
C ASN A 12 -2.20 -0.51 1.75
N ALA A 13 -2.93 -1.37 1.03
CA ALA A 13 -3.24 -1.15 -0.39
C ALA A 13 -4.05 0.12 -0.63
N CYS A 14 -5.07 0.39 0.19
CA CYS A 14 -5.84 1.62 0.10
C CYS A 14 -4.97 2.87 0.36
N ALA A 15 -4.11 2.82 1.39
CA ALA A 15 -3.17 3.91 1.69
C ALA A 15 -2.18 4.16 0.54
N PHE A 16 -1.69 3.08 -0.08
CA PHE A 16 -0.85 3.16 -1.27
C PHE A 16 -1.57 3.82 -2.44
N LEU A 17 -2.77 3.34 -2.78
CA LEU A 17 -3.60 3.88 -3.87
C LEU A 17 -3.91 5.36 -3.67
N PHE A 18 -4.24 5.77 -2.45
CA PHE A 18 -4.49 7.17 -2.11
C PHE A 18 -3.24 8.03 -2.31
N THR A 19 -2.08 7.51 -1.90
CA THR A 19 -0.79 8.21 -2.06
C THR A 19 -0.42 8.37 -3.53
N ILE A 20 -0.59 7.34 -4.37
CA ILE A 20 -0.33 7.42 -5.82
C ILE A 20 -1.32 8.36 -6.51
N ASN A 21 -2.60 8.34 -6.12
CA ASN A 21 -3.60 9.27 -6.64
C ASN A 21 -3.19 10.72 -6.37
N ARG A 22 -2.80 11.03 -5.12
CA ARG A 22 -2.29 12.36 -4.76
C ARG A 22 -0.99 12.71 -5.51
N PHE A 23 -0.04 11.78 -5.58
CA PHE A 23 1.24 11.98 -6.25
C PHE A 23 1.06 12.34 -7.73
N THR A 24 0.23 11.58 -8.45
CA THR A 24 -0.05 11.85 -9.87
C THR A 24 -0.80 13.16 -10.08
N ALA A 25 -1.71 13.54 -9.17
CA ALA A 25 -2.41 14.83 -9.25
C ALA A 25 -1.45 16.02 -9.13
N ILE A 26 -0.45 15.95 -8.24
CA ILE A 26 0.52 17.02 -7.99
C ILE A 26 1.63 17.05 -9.05
N CYS A 27 2.17 15.88 -9.39
CA CYS A 27 3.36 15.78 -10.22
C CYS A 27 3.04 15.73 -11.71
N LEU A 28 1.88 15.17 -12.08
CA LEU A 28 1.47 14.93 -13.46
C LEU A 28 0.02 15.41 -13.73
N PRO A 29 -0.33 16.69 -13.44
CA PRO A 29 -1.71 17.17 -13.47
C PRO A 29 -2.39 16.98 -14.85
N HIS A 30 -1.65 17.18 -15.94
CA HIS A 30 -2.19 17.05 -17.29
C HIS A 30 -2.49 15.59 -17.69
N GLN A 31 -1.70 14.64 -17.18
CA GLN A 31 -1.87 13.22 -17.47
C GLN A 31 -2.78 12.51 -16.44
N HIS A 32 -2.92 13.08 -15.24
CA HIS A 32 -3.71 12.52 -14.14
C HIS A 32 -5.13 12.13 -14.59
N ALA A 33 -5.87 13.06 -15.19
CA ALA A 33 -7.25 12.79 -15.61
C ALA A 33 -7.34 11.65 -16.65
N ARG A 34 -6.42 11.62 -17.62
CA ARG A 34 -6.38 10.56 -18.65
C ARG A 34 -6.02 9.20 -18.03
N PHE A 35 -4.99 9.17 -17.19
CA PHE A 35 -4.54 7.95 -16.53
C PHE A 35 -5.65 7.34 -15.66
N TRP A 36 -6.27 8.12 -14.78
CA TRP A 36 -7.31 7.62 -13.88
C TRP A 36 -8.64 7.37 -14.58
N ARG A 37 -8.89 7.92 -15.78
CA ARG A 37 -10.08 7.55 -16.56
C ARG A 37 -9.95 6.15 -17.17
N THR A 38 -8.77 5.82 -17.70
CA THR A 38 -8.54 4.55 -18.42
C THR A 38 -8.09 3.44 -17.49
N TRP A 39 -7.19 3.73 -16.54
CA TRP A 39 -6.46 2.71 -15.77
C TRP A 39 -6.89 2.57 -14.32
N LYS A 40 -7.86 3.37 -13.84
CA LYS A 40 -8.31 3.31 -12.42
C LYS A 40 -8.70 1.90 -11.99
N TRP A 41 -9.63 1.26 -12.71
CA TRP A 41 -10.13 -0.06 -12.31
C TRP A 41 -9.08 -1.16 -12.43
N PRO A 42 -8.37 -1.30 -13.56
CA PRO A 42 -7.29 -2.29 -13.66
C PRO A 42 -6.23 -2.13 -12.57
N PHE A 43 -5.82 -0.89 -12.27
CA PHE A 43 -4.78 -0.64 -11.28
C PHE A 43 -5.24 -1.00 -9.86
N ILE A 44 -6.46 -0.62 -9.47
CA ILE A 44 -7.04 -0.98 -8.17
C ILE A 44 -7.15 -2.49 -8.01
N ILE A 45 -7.62 -3.19 -9.06
CA ILE A 45 -7.76 -4.65 -9.07
C ILE A 45 -6.41 -5.31 -8.88
N VAL A 46 -5.38 -4.93 -9.64
CA VAL A 46 -4.04 -5.52 -9.53
C VAL A 46 -3.46 -5.36 -8.13
N VAL A 47 -3.56 -4.16 -7.54
CA VAL A 47 -3.06 -3.91 -6.19
C VAL A 47 -3.76 -4.82 -5.17
N HIS A 48 -5.09 -4.92 -5.23
CA HIS A 48 -5.84 -5.77 -4.30
C HIS A 48 -5.61 -7.27 -4.53
N LEU A 49 -5.43 -7.70 -5.78
CA LEU A 49 -5.08 -9.09 -6.09
C LEU A 49 -3.73 -9.46 -5.49
N ILE A 50 -2.72 -8.58 -5.56
CA ILE A 50 -1.43 -8.78 -4.91
C ILE A 50 -1.62 -8.86 -3.39
N SER A 51 -2.39 -7.94 -2.79
CA SER A 51 -2.70 -7.94 -1.37
C SER A 51 -3.46 -9.18 -0.89
N LEU A 52 -4.24 -9.82 -1.76
CA LEU A 52 -4.95 -11.07 -1.48
C LEU A 52 -4.05 -12.30 -1.70
N ALA A 53 -3.18 -12.27 -2.70
CA ALA A 53 -2.29 -13.39 -3.02
C ALA A 53 -1.26 -13.67 -1.91
N ILE A 54 -0.70 -12.63 -1.29
CA ILE A 54 0.28 -12.76 -0.19
C ILE A 54 -0.26 -13.55 1.02
N PRO A 55 -1.41 -13.18 1.62
CA PRO A 55 -1.96 -13.93 2.75
C PRO A 55 -2.43 -15.35 2.37
N LEU A 56 -2.78 -15.60 1.11
CA LEU A 56 -3.07 -16.95 0.61
C LEU A 56 -1.78 -17.78 0.52
N ALA A 57 -0.73 -17.25 -0.11
CA ALA A 57 0.54 -17.94 -0.32
C ALA A 57 1.26 -18.25 1.01
N THR A 58 1.24 -17.32 1.97
CA THR A 58 1.88 -17.48 3.29
C THR A 58 1.19 -18.51 4.19
N ARG A 59 0.00 -18.98 3.80
CA ARG A 59 -0.79 -19.97 4.54
C ARG A 59 -0.94 -21.28 3.80
N TRP A 60 -0.26 -21.42 2.66
CA TRP A 60 -0.20 -22.65 1.91
C TRP A 60 1.17 -23.30 2.15
N PRO A 61 1.24 -24.56 2.65
CA PRO A 61 0.14 -25.44 3.06
C PRO A 61 -0.54 -25.00 4.37
N ALA A 62 -1.76 -25.48 4.59
CA ALA A 62 -2.62 -25.04 5.69
C ALA A 62 -1.91 -25.09 7.05
N VAL A 63 -1.91 -23.95 7.76
CA VAL A 63 -1.31 -23.77 9.09
C VAL A 63 -2.02 -24.60 10.18
N VAL A 64 -3.04 -25.38 9.83
CA VAL A 64 -3.75 -26.25 10.76
C VAL A 64 -3.70 -27.66 10.22
N SER A 65 -2.94 -28.52 10.88
CA SER A 65 -3.00 -29.97 10.69
C SER A 65 -3.79 -30.59 11.84
N TYR A 66 -4.53 -31.65 11.53
CA TYR A 66 -5.11 -32.52 12.55
C TYR A 66 -4.25 -33.76 12.61
N GLU A 67 -3.63 -33.99 13.77
CA GLU A 67 -2.84 -35.19 14.01
C GLU A 67 -3.57 -36.06 15.02
N TYR A 68 -3.66 -37.36 14.75
CA TYR A 68 -4.27 -38.31 15.66
C TYR A 68 -3.32 -38.58 16.83
N ASP A 69 -3.76 -38.34 18.07
CA ASP A 69 -3.02 -38.66 19.27
C ASP A 69 -3.47 -40.04 19.81
N PRO A 70 -2.61 -41.08 19.73
CA PRO A 70 -2.97 -42.43 20.16
C PRO A 70 -3.07 -42.58 21.68
N ILE A 71 -2.52 -41.65 22.47
CA ILE A 71 -2.57 -41.71 23.93
C ILE A 71 -3.94 -41.22 24.42
N LEU A 72 -4.46 -40.15 23.80
CA LEU A 72 -5.72 -39.54 24.17
C LEU A 72 -6.91 -40.03 23.32
N ASN A 73 -6.66 -40.83 22.28
CA ASN A 73 -7.65 -41.29 21.29
C ASN A 73 -8.49 -40.14 20.69
N VAL A 74 -7.85 -39.00 20.43
CA VAL A 74 -8.50 -37.81 19.84
C VAL A 74 -7.64 -37.20 18.74
N TYR A 75 -8.29 -36.53 17.79
CA TYR A 75 -7.59 -35.68 16.82
C TYR A 75 -7.24 -34.35 17.46
N VAL A 76 -5.95 -34.08 17.62
CA VAL A 76 -5.44 -32.82 18.16
C VAL A 76 -5.11 -31.87 17.02
N GLN A 77 -5.58 -30.63 17.16
CA GLN A 77 -5.28 -29.56 16.21
C GLN A 77 -3.86 -29.04 16.47
N LYS A 78 -2.91 -29.30 15.57
CA LYS A 78 -1.59 -28.66 15.59
C LYS A 78 -1.61 -27.40 14.74
N ARG A 79 -1.32 -26.27 15.39
CA ARG A 79 -1.18 -24.97 14.71
C ARG A 79 0.28 -24.80 14.28
N GLY A 80 0.50 -24.65 12.99
CA GLY A 80 1.79 -24.28 12.40
C GLY A 80 2.23 -22.88 12.80
N SER A 81 3.50 -22.56 12.51
CA SER A 81 4.11 -21.29 12.89
C SER A 81 3.43 -20.08 12.25
N THR A 82 3.13 -19.06 13.05
CA THR A 82 2.60 -17.77 12.59
C THR A 82 3.69 -16.81 12.08
N LEU A 83 4.96 -17.18 12.22
CA LEU A 83 6.11 -16.34 11.84
C LEU A 83 6.06 -15.94 10.36
N SER A 84 5.76 -16.87 9.46
CA SER A 84 5.70 -16.59 8.01
C SER A 84 4.69 -15.50 7.65
N VAL A 85 3.54 -15.49 8.33
CA VAL A 85 2.50 -14.46 8.10
C VAL A 85 2.97 -13.11 8.64
N LEU A 86 3.57 -13.09 9.83
CA LEU A 86 4.09 -11.85 10.43
C LEU A 86 5.21 -11.25 9.58
N THR A 87 6.17 -12.07 9.13
CA THR A 87 7.25 -11.64 8.25
C THR A 87 6.70 -11.04 6.95
N ALA A 88 5.70 -11.67 6.33
CA ALA A 88 5.07 -11.14 5.12
C ALA A 88 4.34 -9.80 5.35
N MET A 89 3.69 -9.61 6.50
CA MET A 89 3.06 -8.34 6.87
C MET A 89 4.10 -7.22 7.01
N ILE A 90 5.23 -7.51 7.67
CA ILE A 90 6.34 -6.55 7.83
C ILE A 90 6.95 -6.19 6.48
N CYS A 91 7.27 -7.19 5.64
CA CYS A 91 7.86 -6.95 4.32
C CYS A 91 6.94 -6.16 3.38
N TYR A 92 5.65 -6.49 3.35
CA TYR A 92 4.69 -5.74 2.54
C TYR A 92 4.51 -4.30 3.04
N GLY A 93 4.33 -4.15 4.36
CA GLY A 93 4.18 -2.85 5.01
C GLY A 93 5.39 -1.95 4.79
N SER A 94 6.61 -2.48 4.89
CA SER A 94 7.83 -1.70 4.69
C SER A 94 7.98 -1.21 3.25
N VAL A 95 7.71 -2.08 2.25
CA VAL A 95 7.74 -1.69 0.83
C VAL A 95 6.72 -0.60 0.54
N VAL A 96 5.46 -0.78 0.98
CA VAL A 96 4.40 0.22 0.80
C VAL A 96 4.79 1.53 1.48
N LEU A 97 5.29 1.48 2.72
CA LEU A 97 5.72 2.65 3.47
C LEU A 97 6.85 3.41 2.76
N SER A 98 7.88 2.71 2.29
CA SER A 98 9.00 3.33 1.57
C SER A 98 8.53 4.06 0.31
N ILE A 99 7.67 3.43 -0.51
CA ILE A 99 7.12 4.08 -1.71
C ILE A 99 6.28 5.30 -1.32
N CYS A 100 5.44 5.17 -0.29
CA CYS A 100 4.60 6.27 0.18
C CYS A 100 5.43 7.44 0.73
N ILE A 101 6.51 7.20 1.46
CA ILE A 101 7.42 8.24 1.95
C ILE A 101 8.05 8.98 0.77
N LEU A 102 8.61 8.24 -0.20
CA LEU A 102 9.26 8.84 -1.37
C LEU A 102 8.28 9.69 -2.19
N ALA A 103 7.08 9.15 -2.47
CA ALA A 103 6.04 9.87 -3.20
C ALA A 103 5.57 11.13 -2.47
N ASN A 104 5.37 11.06 -1.15
CA ASN A 104 4.97 12.21 -0.35
C ASN A 104 6.08 13.26 -0.24
N ALA A 105 7.34 12.85 -0.03
CA ALA A 105 8.49 13.75 0.03
C ALA A 105 8.68 14.50 -1.30
N TYR A 106 8.60 13.79 -2.42
CA TYR A 106 8.72 14.41 -3.74
C TYR A 106 7.54 15.37 -4.04
N SER A 107 6.32 14.97 -3.69
CA SER A 107 5.13 15.82 -3.85
C SER A 107 5.25 17.10 -3.01
N ALA A 108 5.74 17.00 -1.77
CA ALA A 108 5.98 18.14 -0.90
C ALA A 108 7.08 19.06 -1.47
N TYR A 109 8.20 18.50 -1.93
CA TYR A 109 9.27 19.26 -2.59
C TYR A 109 8.76 20.05 -3.79
N ARG A 110 7.97 19.41 -4.67
CA ARG A 110 7.35 20.07 -5.83
C ARG A 110 6.43 21.22 -5.41
N LEU A 111 5.56 20.99 -4.43
CA LEU A 111 4.64 22.01 -3.92
C LEU A 111 5.38 23.22 -3.35
N LEU A 112 6.45 22.99 -2.56
CA LEU A 112 7.28 24.07 -2.02
C LEU A 112 7.96 24.86 -3.14
N LYS A 113 8.51 24.17 -4.15
CA LYS A 113 9.13 24.82 -5.32
C LYS A 113 8.12 25.70 -6.09
N PHE A 114 6.90 25.20 -6.31
CA PHE A 114 5.84 26.00 -6.94
C PHE A 114 5.48 27.23 -6.11
N LYS A 115 5.33 27.09 -4.79
CA LYS A 115 5.02 28.21 -3.88
C LYS A 115 6.10 29.30 -3.92
N THR A 116 7.37 28.93 -3.98
CA THR A 116 8.48 29.87 -4.12
C THR A 116 8.40 30.63 -5.44
N ASN A 117 8.20 29.92 -6.56
CA ASN A 117 8.11 30.56 -7.88
C ASN A 117 6.91 31.52 -7.99
N THR A 118 5.75 31.17 -7.42
CA THR A 118 4.58 32.06 -7.42
C THR A 118 4.81 33.32 -6.57
N LYS A 119 5.52 33.22 -5.45
CA LYS A 119 5.88 34.39 -4.62
C LYS A 119 6.83 35.34 -5.37
N THR A 120 7.86 34.80 -6.01
CA THR A 120 8.81 35.61 -6.81
C THR A 120 8.09 36.31 -7.96
N SER A 121 7.16 35.63 -8.65
CA SER A 121 6.38 36.26 -9.72
C SER A 121 5.49 37.41 -9.25
N LYS A 122 4.88 37.31 -8.06
CA LYS A 122 4.06 38.41 -7.50
C LYS A 122 4.89 39.63 -7.12
N ASN A 123 6.06 39.40 -6.52
CA ASN A 123 6.96 40.49 -6.10
C ASN A 123 7.60 41.23 -7.29
N VAL A 124 7.70 40.60 -8.48
CA VAL A 124 8.18 41.25 -9.70
C VAL A 124 7.08 42.06 -10.40
N SER A 125 5.80 41.68 -10.22
CA SER A 125 4.66 42.37 -10.85
C SER A 125 4.13 43.58 -10.08
N GLU A 126 4.58 43.81 -8.84
CA GLU A 126 4.36 45.06 -8.11
C GLU A 126 5.62 45.92 -8.21
N PRO A 127 5.80 46.74 -9.27
CA PRO A 127 6.83 47.76 -9.25
C PRO A 127 6.52 48.73 -8.10
N MET A 128 7.53 48.97 -7.26
CA MET A 128 7.50 49.94 -6.16
C MET A 128 6.90 51.27 -6.65
N SER A 129 5.69 51.57 -6.20
CA SER A 129 5.07 52.90 -6.28
C SER A 129 5.60 53.80 -5.18
#